data_AF-A0A7I8E1R4-F1
#
_entry.id   AF-A0A7I8E1R4-F1
#
_cell.length_a   1.000
_cell.length_b   1.000
_cell.length_c   1.000
_cell.angle_alpha   90.00
_cell.angle_beta   90.00
_cell.angle_gamma   90.00
#
_symmetry.space_group_name_H-M   'P 1'
#
loop_
_entity.id
_entity.type
_entity.pdbx_description
1 polymer ?
#
loop_
_entity_poly.entity_id
_entity_poly.type
_entity_poly.pdbx_seq_one_letter_code
_entity_poly.pdbx_strand_id
1 'polypeptide(L)'
;MQLSDDCQHLAWSQAGVKELVIKSLLPSISLIGPDAIALYSPMIPDTLEIEKGLLSFVPKEFIPTFYSIKEPWYYMLDGITKLCDEHLDEKGES
;
A
#
# COMPACT_ATOMS: atom_id res chain seq x y z
N MET A 1 -15.22 0.66 14.22
CA MET A 1 -13.91 1.15 14.74
C MET A 1 -13.88 2.66 14.51
N GLN A 2 -13.58 3.47 15.52
CA GLN A 2 -13.41 4.92 15.34
C GLN A 2 -11.91 5.20 15.21
N LEU A 3 -11.49 5.90 14.17
CA LEU A 3 -10.08 6.22 13.91
C LEU A 3 -9.68 7.47 14.72
N SER A 4 -8.52 7.42 15.35
CA SER A 4 -7.85 8.51 16.06
C SER A 4 -7.35 9.60 15.10
N ASP A 5 -7.25 10.82 15.61
CA ASP A 5 -6.80 12.01 14.87
C ASP A 5 -5.32 12.36 15.08
N ASP A 6 -4.64 11.73 16.04
CA ASP A 6 -3.23 12.05 16.35
C ASP A 6 -2.25 11.12 15.61
N CYS A 7 -1.91 11.48 14.37
CA CYS A 7 -0.99 10.71 13.53
C CYS A 7 0.42 10.56 14.13
N GLN A 8 0.89 11.52 14.93
CA GLN A 8 2.26 11.49 15.46
C GLN A 8 2.42 10.44 16.55
N HIS A 9 1.40 10.24 17.38
CA HIS A 9 1.40 9.18 18.39
C HIS A 9 1.17 7.79 17.81
N LEU A 10 0.43 7.68 16.70
CA LEU A 10 0.13 6.40 16.05
C LEU A 10 1.37 5.73 15.43
N ALA A 11 2.35 6.50 14.96
CA ALA A 11 3.54 5.97 14.28
C ALA A 11 4.49 5.14 15.17
N TRP A 12 4.35 5.22 16.50
CA TRP A 12 5.28 4.60 17.45
C TRP A 12 4.86 3.21 17.93
N SER A 13 3.71 2.71 17.48
CA SER A 13 3.22 1.39 17.88
C SER A 13 2.69 0.61 16.68
N GLN A 14 2.81 -0.72 16.72
CA GLN A 14 2.28 -1.59 15.67
C GLN A 14 0.77 -1.38 15.45
N ALA A 15 0.00 -1.22 16.54
CA ALA A 15 -1.44 -0.95 16.47
C ALA A 15 -1.75 0.40 15.82
N GLY A 16 -0.98 1.44 16.15
CA GLY A 16 -1.16 2.77 15.56
C GLY A 16 -0.74 2.83 14.08
N VAL A 17 0.33 2.14 13.69
CA VAL A 17 0.73 2.03 12.28
C VAL A 17 -0.32 1.29 11.46
N LYS A 18 -0.93 0.23 12.00
CA LYS A 18 -2.06 -0.45 11.36
C LYS A 18 -3.23 0.51 11.12
N GLU A 19 -3.58 1.31 12.12
CA GLU A 19 -4.65 2.28 12.00
C GLU A 19 -4.33 3.37 10.96
N LEU A 20 -3.09 3.86 10.96
CA LEU A 20 -2.61 4.83 9.97
C LEU A 20 -2.73 4.29 8.54
N VAL A 21 -2.35 3.02 8.33
CA VAL A 21 -2.46 2.36 7.02
C VAL A 21 -3.92 2.18 6.62
N ILE A 22 -4.81 1.77 7.53
CA ILE A 22 -6.24 1.69 7.22
C ILE A 22 -6.79 3.07 6.85
N LYS A 23 -6.45 4.12 7.61
CA LYS A 23 -6.89 5.50 7.38
C LYS A 23 -6.40 6.05 6.03
N SER A 24 -5.20 5.66 5.59
CA SER A 24 -4.66 6.08 4.28
C SER A 24 -5.22 5.28 3.10
N LEU A 25 -5.53 3.99 3.30
CA LEU A 25 -6.08 3.13 2.26
C LEU A 25 -7.57 3.37 2.00
N LEU A 26 -8.35 3.71 3.02
CA LEU A 26 -9.80 3.92 2.90
C LEU A 26 -10.19 4.93 1.79
N PRO A 27 -9.59 6.15 1.72
CA PRO A 27 -9.86 7.08 0.64
C PRO A 27 -9.47 6.53 -0.73
N SER A 28 -8.30 5.89 -0.85
CA SER A 28 -7.82 5.32 -2.11
C SER A 28 -8.74 4.22 -2.64
N ILE A 29 -9.21 3.34 -1.76
CA ILE A 29 -10.17 2.28 -2.11
C ILE A 29 -11.50 2.90 -2.54
N SER A 30 -11.97 3.91 -1.82
CA SER A 30 -13.29 4.51 -2.07
C SER A 30 -13.31 5.42 -3.31
N LEU A 31 -12.19 6.07 -3.62
CA LEU A 31 -12.08 7.05 -4.72
C LEU A 31 -11.64 6.41 -6.03
N ILE A 32 -10.63 5.53 -5.98
CA ILE A 32 -10.03 4.92 -7.17
C ILE A 32 -10.67 3.56 -7.47
N GLY A 33 -11.07 2.80 -6.44
CA GLY A 33 -11.56 1.43 -6.60
C GLY A 33 -10.53 0.49 -7.24
N PRO A 34 -9.29 0.41 -6.71
CA PRO A 34 -8.25 -0.43 -7.31
C PRO A 34 -8.59 -1.92 -7.16
N ASP A 35 -8.17 -2.74 -8.13
CA ASP A 35 -8.29 -4.21 -8.05
C ASP A 35 -7.25 -4.84 -7.10
N ALA A 36 -6.09 -4.18 -6.97
CA ALA A 36 -4.96 -4.66 -6.19
C ALA A 36 -4.19 -3.54 -5.51
N ILE A 37 -3.63 -3.83 -4.34
CA ILE A 37 -2.77 -2.94 -3.58
C ILE A 37 -1.51 -3.68 -3.17
N ALA A 38 -0.36 -3.18 -3.64
CA ALA A 38 0.94 -3.62 -3.16
C ALA A 38 1.38 -2.75 -1.98
N LEU A 39 1.67 -3.38 -0.84
CA LEU A 39 1.96 -2.69 0.40
C LEU A 39 3.31 -3.14 0.96
N TYR A 40 4.13 -2.15 1.33
CA TYR A 40 5.32 -2.34 2.16
C TYR A 40 5.12 -1.61 3.49
N SER A 41 5.22 -2.32 4.60
CA SER A 41 5.28 -1.73 5.94
C SER A 41 6.17 -2.58 6.84
N PRO A 42 7.28 -2.04 7.37
CA PRO A 42 8.19 -2.81 8.21
C PRO A 42 7.56 -3.23 9.55
N MET A 43 6.48 -2.55 9.97
CA MET A 43 5.79 -2.82 11.24
C MET A 43 4.49 -3.63 11.08
N ILE A 44 4.04 -3.92 9.85
CA ILE A 44 2.85 -4.74 9.62
C ILE A 44 3.26 -6.03 8.90
N PRO A 45 3.44 -7.14 9.63
CA PRO A 45 3.88 -8.39 9.03
C PRO A 45 2.76 -9.13 8.27
N ASP A 46 1.49 -8.91 8.65
CA ASP A 46 0.34 -9.63 8.09
C ASP A 46 -0.69 -8.68 7.48
N THR A 47 -0.94 -8.83 6.19
CA THR A 47 -1.93 -8.04 5.43
C THR A 47 -3.37 -8.44 5.75
N LEU A 48 -3.61 -9.65 6.28
CA LEU A 48 -4.93 -10.10 6.72
C LEU A 48 -5.48 -9.22 7.84
N GLU A 49 -4.61 -8.65 8.66
CA GLU A 49 -5.00 -7.72 9.72
C GLU A 49 -5.53 -6.39 9.18
N ILE A 50 -4.97 -5.92 8.07
CA ILE A 50 -5.42 -4.71 7.39
C ILE A 50 -6.77 -4.98 6.73
N GLU A 51 -6.90 -6.13 6.05
CA GLU A 51 -8.15 -6.56 5.41
C GLU A 51 -9.31 -6.60 6.42
N LYS A 52 -9.10 -7.24 7.58
CA LYS A 52 -10.08 -7.26 8.67
C LYS A 52 -10.45 -5.87 9.18
N GLY A 53 -9.48 -4.98 9.25
CA GLY A 53 -9.71 -3.58 9.63
C GLY A 53 -10.58 -2.84 8.61
N LEU A 54 -10.28 -3.01 7.31
CA LEU A 54 -11.00 -2.38 6.21
C LEU A 54 -12.43 -2.90 6.06
N LEU A 55 -12.67 -4.20 6.33
CA LEU A 55 -14.02 -4.80 6.31
C LEU A 55 -15.00 -4.15 7.31
N SER A 56 -14.49 -3.41 8.29
CA SER A 56 -15.33 -2.62 9.21
C SER A 56 -15.91 -1.35 8.58
N PHE A 57 -15.40 -0.94 7.42
CA PHE A 57 -15.72 0.32 6.76
C PHE A 57 -16.17 0.16 5.31
N VAL A 58 -15.69 -0.88 4.62
CA VAL A 58 -15.92 -1.13 3.20
C VAL A 58 -16.49 -2.55 3.01
N PRO A 59 -17.53 -2.74 2.18
CA PRO A 59 -18.04 -4.08 1.87
C PRO A 59 -16.97 -4.97 1.24
N LYS A 60 -17.03 -6.27 1.53
CA LYS A 60 -16.01 -7.25 1.10
C LYS A 60 -15.76 -7.27 -0.40
N GLU A 61 -16.78 -7.02 -1.21
CA GLU A 61 -16.69 -6.99 -2.67
C GLU A 61 -15.85 -5.85 -3.24
N PHE A 62 -15.60 -4.79 -2.46
CA PHE A 62 -14.75 -3.65 -2.84
C PHE A 62 -13.37 -3.70 -2.18
N ILE A 63 -13.04 -4.79 -1.48
CA ILE A 63 -11.72 -4.95 -0.87
C ILE A 63 -10.74 -5.47 -1.94
N PRO A 64 -9.65 -4.74 -2.22
CA PRO A 64 -8.67 -5.13 -3.22
C PRO A 64 -7.84 -6.34 -2.75
N THR A 65 -7.18 -7.00 -3.72
CA THR A 65 -6.18 -8.02 -3.40
C THR A 65 -4.92 -7.36 -2.86
N PHE A 66 -4.46 -7.78 -1.69
CA PHE A 66 -3.25 -7.25 -1.06
C PHE A 66 -2.01 -8.08 -1.39
N TYR A 67 -0.95 -7.41 -1.83
CA TYR A 67 0.38 -8.00 -2.00
C TYR A 67 1.35 -7.40 -0.98
N SER A 68 1.88 -8.25 -0.09
CA SER A 68 2.90 -7.84 0.86
C SER A 68 4.27 -7.84 0.20
N ILE A 69 4.87 -6.66 0.06
CA ILE A 69 6.24 -6.51 -0.42
C ILE A 69 7.15 -6.66 0.80
N LYS A 70 8.13 -7.57 0.73
CA LYS A 70 9.15 -7.71 1.79
C LYS A 70 10.33 -6.78 1.56
N GLU A 71 10.78 -6.69 0.31
CA GLU A 71 11.98 -5.96 -0.07
C GLU A 71 11.66 -5.03 -1.24
N PRO A 72 11.30 -3.76 -0.97
CA PRO A 72 10.87 -2.83 -2.02
C PRO A 72 12.02 -2.39 -2.94
N TRP A 73 13.25 -2.39 -2.42
CA TRP A 73 14.42 -1.88 -3.13
C TRP A 73 14.71 -2.59 -4.44
N TYR A 74 14.51 -3.91 -4.49
CA TYR A 74 14.68 -4.70 -5.71
C TYR A 74 13.73 -4.24 -6.83
N TYR A 75 12.45 -4.05 -6.51
CA TYR A 75 11.44 -3.59 -7.47
C TYR A 75 11.68 -2.15 -7.92
N MET A 76 12.14 -1.28 -7.03
CA MET A 76 12.46 0.10 -7.40
C MET A 76 13.63 0.15 -8.38
N LEU A 77 14.70 -0.62 -8.13
CA LEU A 77 15.86 -0.64 -9.01
C LEU A 77 15.51 -1.24 -10.38
N ASP A 78 14.82 -2.39 -10.41
CA ASP A 78 14.36 -3.01 -11.65
C ASP A 78 13.43 -2.08 -12.45
N GLY A 79 12.49 -1.42 -11.76
CA GLY A 79 11.59 -0.44 -12.38
C GLY A 79 12.33 0.75 -12.98
N ILE A 80 13.31 1.31 -12.28
CA ILE A 80 14.13 2.41 -12.81
C ILE A 80 14.92 1.96 -14.03
N THR A 81 15.53 0.78 -14.00
CA THR A 81 16.28 0.24 -15.14
C THR A 81 15.40 0.08 -16.37
N LYS A 82 14.20 -0.49 -16.23
CA LYS A 82 13.24 -0.64 -17.32
C LYS A 82 12.80 0.70 -17.90
N LEU A 83 12.49 1.67 -17.05
CA LEU A 83 12.10 3.01 -17.50
C LEU A 83 13.24 3.71 -18.28
N CYS A 84 14.50 3.49 -17.88
CA CYS A 84 15.64 4.00 -18.65
C CYS A 84 15.79 3.31 -20.01
N ASP A 85 15.61 1.99 -20.07
CA ASP A 85 15.69 1.19 -21.30
C ASP A 85 14.60 1.61 -22.30
N GLU A 86 13.35 1.70 -21.83
CA GLU A 86 12.21 2.18 -22.62
C GLU A 86 12.45 3.58 -23.20
N HIS A 87 13.07 4.47 -22.41
CA HIS A 87 13.39 5.84 -22.85
C HIS A 87 14.52 5.89 -23.90
N LEU A 88 15.46 4.95 -23.86
CA LEU A 88 16.51 4.84 -24.89
C LEU A 88 15.94 4.28 -26.20
N ASP A 89 15.06 3.28 -26.10
CA ASP A 89 14.32 2.72 -27.22
C ASP A 89 13.43 3.77 -27.90
N GLU A 90 12.72 4.59 -27.13
CA GLU A 90 11.91 5.71 -27.66
C GLU A 90 12.75 6.75 -28.41
N LYS A 91 14.02 6.90 -28.06
CA LYS A 91 14.96 7.82 -28.72
C LYS A 91 15.73 7.21 -29.89
N GLY A 92 15.62 5.89 -30.11
CA GLY A 92 16.36 5.17 -31.13
C GLY A 92 17.88 5.17 -30.90
N GLU A 93 18.30 5.24 -29.64
CA GLU A 93 19.73 5.26 -29.24
C GLU A 93 20.26 3.85 -28.87
N SER A 94 19.48 2.79 -29.17
CA SER A 94 19.74 1.39 -28.84
C SER A 94 20.77 0.69 -29.74
#